data_AF-A0A833ZBQ2-F1
#
_entry.id   AF-A0A833ZBQ2-F1
#
_cell.length_a   1.000
_cell.length_b   1.000
_cell.length_c   1.000
_cell.angle_alpha   90.00
_cell.angle_beta   90.00
_cell.angle_gamma   90.00
#
_symmetry.space_group_name_H-M   'P 1'
#
loop_
_entity.id
_entity.type
_entity.pdbx_description
1 polymer ?
#
loop_
_entity_poly.entity_id
_entity_poly.type
_entity_poly.pdbx_seq_one_letter_code
_entity_poly.pdbx_strand_id
1 'polypeptide(L)'
;MAHCLEPTMLLLMLLLLLPWLFLRSPSSDARNRCVVAAEACTADAQCQQLRTEYVAQCLGRTASGGCPRARCHRALRRFFAHGSPALTHALLFCPCFDPVCAERRRQTFVPACAFSGPGPVQPSCLVPLDACEHSRVCRPRLLAFQASCTRVPSVPDGCPLDQASRCLRAYAGLVGTVVTPNYVDNASARVAPWCNCGASGNRREECEAFRALFTRNHCLDGAIQAFDSWRPPVMQDHQDPRQDLEHSFLEGCFLLSTLPVLALQPLL
;
A
#
# COMPACT_ATOMS: atom_id res chain seq x y z
N MET A 1 5.54 34.88 51.09
CA MET A 1 5.02 33.65 51.73
C MET A 1 4.75 32.66 50.62
N ALA A 2 5.69 31.74 50.39
CA ALA A 2 5.58 30.73 49.35
C ALA A 2 4.64 29.62 49.85
N HIS A 3 3.48 29.47 49.22
CA HIS A 3 2.60 28.35 49.50
C HIS A 3 3.22 27.10 48.87
N CYS A 4 3.83 26.26 49.71
CA CYS A 4 4.20 24.91 49.33
C CYS A 4 2.93 24.16 48.93
N LEU A 5 2.88 23.72 47.68
CA LEU A 5 1.83 22.87 47.18
C LEU A 5 1.89 21.54 47.97
N GLU A 6 0.88 21.28 48.78
CA GLU A 6 0.80 20.10 49.65
C GLU A 6 1.06 18.81 48.84
N PRO A 7 1.86 17.86 49.38
CA PRO A 7 2.24 16.63 48.66
C PRO A 7 1.02 15.77 48.27
N THR A 8 -0.13 15.98 48.91
CA THR A 8 -1.41 15.35 48.60
C THR A 8 -2.03 15.85 47.28
N MET A 9 -1.84 17.12 46.92
CA MET A 9 -2.35 17.70 45.66
C MET A 9 -1.58 17.21 44.43
N LEU A 10 -0.28 16.98 44.60
CA LEU A 10 0.60 16.38 43.57
C LEU A 10 0.22 14.92 43.31
N LEU A 11 -0.09 14.17 44.37
CA LEU A 11 -0.53 12.77 44.28
C LEU A 11 -1.89 12.65 43.57
N LEU A 12 -2.82 13.57 43.84
CA LEU A 12 -4.14 13.59 43.19
C LEU A 12 -4.05 13.95 41.70
N MET A 13 -3.15 14.87 41.32
CA MET A 13 -2.89 15.20 39.92
C MET A 13 -2.25 14.03 39.16
N LEU A 14 -1.32 13.30 39.78
CA LEU A 14 -0.76 12.08 39.22
C LEU A 14 -1.83 10.99 39.03
N LEU A 15 -2.71 10.77 40.02
CA LEU A 15 -3.80 9.79 39.94
C LEU A 15 -4.87 10.12 38.87
N LEU A 16 -5.04 11.40 38.50
CA LEU A 16 -5.95 11.82 37.43
C LEU A 16 -5.29 11.78 36.03
N LEU A 17 -3.97 11.91 35.95
CA LEU A 17 -3.21 11.80 34.69
C LEU A 17 -2.80 10.35 34.36
N LEU A 18 -2.69 9.47 35.35
CA LEU A 18 -2.36 8.06 35.17
C LEU A 18 -3.35 7.31 34.24
N PRO A 19 -4.68 7.48 34.34
CA PRO A 19 -5.61 6.85 33.38
C PRO A 19 -5.43 7.34 31.93
N TRP A 20 -4.98 8.58 31.74
CA TRP A 20 -4.71 9.17 30.42
C TRP A 20 -3.35 8.71 29.87
N LEU A 21 -2.38 8.45 30.74
CA LEU A 21 -1.11 7.80 30.41
C LEU A 21 -1.27 6.29 30.13
N PHE A 22 -2.26 5.63 30.75
CA PHE A 22 -2.58 4.22 30.56
C PHE A 22 -3.57 3.94 29.42
N LEU A 23 -4.18 4.96 28.82
CA LEU A 23 -4.82 4.84 27.51
C LEU A 23 -3.79 4.92 26.36
N ARG A 24 -2.61 4.31 26.57
CA ARG A 24 -1.73 3.91 25.49
C ARG A 24 -2.49 2.86 24.69
N SER A 25 -3.06 3.28 23.56
CA SER A 25 -3.58 2.37 22.54
C SER A 25 -2.52 1.28 22.27
N PRO A 26 -2.93 0.03 22.02
CA PRO A 26 -1.98 -1.04 21.77
C PRO A 26 -1.01 -0.60 20.67
N SER A 27 0.26 -0.84 20.93
CA SER A 27 1.43 -0.50 20.11
C SER A 27 1.12 -0.42 18.60
N SER A 28 1.61 0.64 17.96
CA SER A 28 1.64 0.82 16.51
C SER A 28 2.33 -0.31 15.74
N ASP A 29 2.94 -1.28 16.44
CA ASP A 29 3.63 -2.45 15.87
C ASP A 29 2.73 -3.66 15.58
N ALA A 30 1.46 -3.66 16.00
CA ALA A 30 0.52 -4.76 15.71
C ALA A 30 -0.65 -4.37 14.80
N ARG A 31 -0.64 -3.17 14.21
CA ARG A 31 -1.73 -2.74 13.31
C ARG A 31 -1.51 -3.31 11.91
N ASN A 32 -2.53 -4.01 11.41
CA ASN A 32 -2.57 -4.55 10.06
C ASN A 32 -2.17 -3.46 9.03
N ARG A 33 -1.05 -3.65 8.34
CA ARG A 33 -0.47 -2.64 7.44
C ARG A 33 -1.40 -2.31 6.26
N CYS A 34 -2.21 -3.26 5.82
CA CYS A 34 -3.22 -3.01 4.79
C CYS A 34 -4.37 -2.13 5.28
N VAL A 35 -4.70 -2.18 6.59
CA VAL A 35 -5.67 -1.25 7.20
C VAL A 35 -5.08 0.15 7.25
N VAL A 36 -3.83 0.29 7.68
CA VAL A 36 -3.13 1.60 7.70
C VAL A 36 -3.07 2.20 6.30
N ALA A 37 -2.72 1.42 5.28
CA ALA A 37 -2.73 1.88 3.89
C ALA A 37 -4.14 2.31 3.42
N ALA A 38 -5.18 1.59 3.84
CA ALA A 38 -6.56 1.93 3.53
C ALA A 38 -7.01 3.23 4.21
N GLU A 39 -6.62 3.47 5.46
CA GLU A 39 -6.89 4.71 6.19
C GLU A 39 -6.15 5.88 5.54
N ALA A 40 -4.86 5.73 5.20
CA ALA A 40 -4.08 6.77 4.53
C ALA A 40 -4.68 7.16 3.17
N CYS A 41 -5.11 6.19 2.35
CA CYS A 41 -5.82 6.48 1.11
C CYS A 41 -7.20 7.13 1.34
N THR A 42 -7.84 6.89 2.48
CA THR A 42 -9.13 7.52 2.81
C THR A 42 -8.95 8.96 3.27
N ALA A 43 -7.83 9.28 3.92
CA ALA A 43 -7.47 10.65 4.30
C ALA A 43 -7.01 11.50 3.10
N ASP A 44 -6.44 10.89 2.06
CA ASP A 44 -6.05 11.58 0.82
C ASP A 44 -7.26 11.72 -0.14
N ALA A 45 -7.68 12.95 -0.41
CA ALA A 45 -8.89 13.22 -1.20
C ALA A 45 -8.85 12.61 -2.62
N GLN A 46 -7.69 12.63 -3.30
CA GLN A 46 -7.55 12.10 -4.64
C GLN A 46 -7.61 10.55 -4.63
N CYS A 47 -6.88 9.91 -3.70
CA CYS A 47 -6.88 8.48 -3.53
C CYS A 47 -8.28 7.97 -3.15
N GLN A 48 -8.93 8.61 -2.19
CA GLN A 48 -10.29 8.29 -1.76
C GLN A 48 -11.28 8.39 -2.93
N GLN A 49 -11.23 9.47 -3.71
CA GLN A 49 -12.10 9.66 -4.86
C GLN A 49 -11.90 8.56 -5.91
N LEU A 50 -10.66 8.32 -6.36
CA LEU A 50 -10.36 7.29 -7.36
C LEU A 50 -10.68 5.89 -6.84
N ARG A 51 -10.48 5.64 -5.55
CA ARG A 51 -10.82 4.38 -4.89
C ARG A 51 -12.32 4.13 -4.89
N THR A 52 -13.09 5.14 -4.49
CA THR A 52 -14.56 5.08 -4.49
C THR A 52 -15.09 4.84 -5.90
N GLU A 53 -14.49 5.50 -6.91
CA GLU A 53 -14.85 5.34 -8.31
C GLU A 53 -14.67 3.88 -8.78
N TYR A 54 -13.48 3.28 -8.60
CA TYR A 54 -13.28 1.91 -9.07
C TYR A 54 -14.13 0.91 -8.28
N VAL A 55 -14.30 1.10 -6.97
CA VAL A 55 -15.14 0.21 -6.16
C VAL A 55 -16.58 0.24 -6.66
N ALA A 56 -17.14 1.43 -6.91
CA ALA A 56 -18.48 1.56 -7.45
C ALA A 56 -18.62 0.89 -8.83
N GLN A 57 -17.63 1.05 -9.72
CA GLN A 57 -17.64 0.39 -11.02
C GLN A 57 -17.51 -1.14 -10.92
N CYS A 58 -16.73 -1.66 -9.98
CA CYS A 58 -16.49 -3.10 -9.83
C CYS A 58 -17.59 -3.83 -9.03
N LEU A 59 -18.33 -3.14 -8.16
CA LEU A 59 -19.47 -3.70 -7.42
C LEU A 59 -20.82 -3.49 -8.12
N GLY A 60 -20.86 -2.62 -9.14
CA GLY A 60 -22.05 -2.45 -9.97
C GLY A 60 -22.45 -3.75 -10.68
N ARG A 61 -23.70 -3.81 -11.16
CA ARG A 61 -24.24 -4.98 -11.89
C ARG A 61 -24.59 -4.62 -13.33
N THR A 62 -24.43 -5.57 -14.24
CA THR A 62 -24.95 -5.48 -15.61
C THR A 62 -26.40 -5.94 -15.66
N ALA A 63 -27.12 -5.62 -16.74
CA ALA A 63 -28.46 -6.13 -16.98
C ALA A 63 -28.52 -7.68 -17.00
N SER A 64 -27.42 -8.33 -17.41
CA SER A 64 -27.23 -9.78 -17.37
C SER A 64 -26.83 -10.34 -16.01
N GLY A 65 -26.83 -9.53 -14.94
CA GLY A 65 -26.55 -9.96 -13.57
C GLY A 65 -25.07 -10.14 -13.20
N GLY A 66 -24.16 -10.00 -14.17
CA GLY A 66 -22.71 -10.08 -13.98
C GLY A 66 -22.05 -8.75 -13.60
N CYS A 67 -20.72 -8.76 -13.40
CA CYS A 67 -19.97 -7.53 -13.16
C CYS A 67 -19.67 -6.78 -14.47
N PRO A 68 -19.76 -5.43 -14.52
CA PRO A 68 -19.32 -4.63 -15.66
C PRO A 68 -17.79 -4.55 -15.75
N ARG A 69 -17.14 -5.68 -16.07
CA ARG A 69 -15.68 -5.86 -16.07
C ARG A 69 -14.93 -4.79 -16.86
N ALA A 70 -15.44 -4.38 -18.02
CA ALA A 70 -14.80 -3.35 -18.84
C ALA A 70 -14.75 -1.98 -18.16
N ARG A 71 -15.80 -1.60 -17.42
CA ARG A 71 -15.84 -0.33 -16.65
C ARG A 71 -14.97 -0.44 -15.40
N CYS A 72 -15.06 -1.54 -14.67
CA CYS A 72 -14.19 -1.86 -13.52
C CYS A 72 -12.70 -1.77 -13.90
N HIS A 73 -12.30 -2.46 -14.97
CA HIS A 73 -10.93 -2.42 -15.48
C HIS A 73 -10.48 -1.01 -15.88
N ARG A 74 -11.34 -0.23 -16.54
CA ARG A 74 -11.02 1.16 -16.90
C ARG A 74 -10.78 2.03 -15.66
N ALA A 75 -11.64 1.91 -14.65
CA ALA A 75 -11.51 2.65 -13.40
C ALA A 75 -10.25 2.24 -12.61
N LEU A 76 -9.94 0.94 -12.56
CA LEU A 76 -8.68 0.44 -11.96
C LEU A 76 -7.44 1.00 -12.66
N ARG A 77 -7.42 1.01 -14.01
CA ARG A 77 -6.32 1.64 -14.75
C ARG A 77 -6.19 3.13 -14.46
N ARG A 78 -7.31 3.83 -14.23
CA ARG A 78 -7.30 5.24 -13.83
C ARG A 78 -6.73 5.42 -12.43
N PHE A 79 -7.13 4.59 -11.47
CA PHE A 79 -6.65 4.58 -10.09
C PHE A 79 -5.12 4.45 -10.00
N PHE A 80 -4.53 3.43 -10.65
CA PHE A 80 -3.07 3.24 -10.62
C PHE A 80 -2.28 4.22 -11.50
N ALA A 81 -2.92 4.88 -12.47
CA ALA A 81 -2.24 5.88 -13.30
C ALA A 81 -2.23 7.28 -12.68
N HIS A 82 -3.25 7.64 -11.89
CA HIS A 82 -3.43 8.99 -11.36
C HIS A 82 -3.29 9.07 -9.84
N GLY A 83 -3.48 7.97 -9.11
CA GLY A 83 -3.27 7.95 -7.67
C GLY A 83 -1.78 7.98 -7.32
N SER A 84 -1.45 8.54 -6.16
CA SER A 84 -0.08 8.54 -5.65
C SER A 84 0.48 7.12 -5.58
N PRO A 85 1.63 6.82 -6.20
CA PRO A 85 2.27 5.50 -6.10
C PRO A 85 2.51 5.08 -4.65
N ALA A 86 2.80 6.03 -3.76
CA ALA A 86 2.97 5.77 -2.34
C ALA A 86 1.74 5.10 -1.71
N LEU A 87 0.54 5.61 -2.01
CA LEU A 87 -0.72 5.11 -1.44
C LEU A 87 -1.25 3.89 -2.19
N THR A 88 -1.22 3.94 -3.53
CA THR A 88 -1.75 2.85 -4.38
C THR A 88 -0.92 1.57 -4.23
N HIS A 89 0.40 1.68 -4.13
CA HIS A 89 1.27 0.53 -3.89
C HIS A 89 1.14 0.04 -2.44
N ALA A 90 0.94 0.93 -1.46
CA ALA A 90 0.71 0.49 -0.08
C ALA A 90 -0.56 -0.35 0.07
N LEU A 91 -1.63 0.01 -0.64
CA LEU A 91 -2.85 -0.80 -0.70
C LEU A 91 -2.64 -2.16 -1.38
N LEU A 92 -1.77 -2.22 -2.39
CA LEU A 92 -1.58 -3.42 -3.20
C LEU A 92 -0.55 -4.39 -2.60
N PHE A 93 0.51 -3.87 -1.96
CA PHE A 93 1.68 -4.63 -1.53
C PHE A 93 1.96 -4.57 -0.02
N CYS A 94 1.02 -4.09 0.80
CA CYS A 94 1.14 -4.11 2.25
C CYS A 94 1.63 -5.49 2.75
N PRO A 95 2.62 -5.55 3.65
CA PRO A 95 3.08 -6.82 4.22
C PRO A 95 2.01 -7.39 5.15
N CYS A 96 1.95 -8.71 5.24
CA CYS A 96 0.99 -9.42 6.06
C CYS A 96 1.64 -10.61 6.74
N PHE A 97 1.31 -10.80 8.02
CA PHE A 97 1.81 -11.89 8.85
C PHE A 97 0.69 -12.82 9.33
N ASP A 98 -0.55 -12.53 8.94
CA ASP A 98 -1.74 -13.30 9.27
C ASP A 98 -2.68 -13.41 8.05
N PRO A 99 -3.56 -14.44 8.01
CA PRO A 99 -4.47 -14.65 6.88
C PRO A 99 -5.53 -13.56 6.69
N VAL A 100 -5.91 -12.82 7.74
CA VAL A 100 -6.91 -11.76 7.66
C VAL A 100 -6.33 -10.56 6.92
N CYS A 101 -5.09 -10.20 7.22
CA CYS A 101 -4.33 -9.22 6.45
C CYS A 101 -4.15 -9.64 5.00
N ALA A 102 -3.69 -10.88 4.77
CA ALA A 102 -3.44 -11.37 3.42
C ALA A 102 -4.73 -11.40 2.57
N GLU A 103 -5.87 -11.76 3.18
CA GLU A 103 -7.17 -11.70 2.51
C GLU A 103 -7.57 -10.25 2.18
N ARG A 104 -7.37 -9.30 3.11
CA ARG A 104 -7.61 -7.87 2.82
C ARG A 104 -6.77 -7.39 1.62
N ARG A 105 -5.50 -7.78 1.56
CA ARG A 105 -4.61 -7.47 0.43
C ARG A 105 -5.10 -8.08 -0.88
N ARG A 106 -5.55 -9.34 -0.85
CA ARG A 106 -6.11 -10.03 -2.02
C ARG A 106 -7.41 -9.38 -2.53
N GLN A 107 -8.17 -8.75 -1.64
CA GLN A 107 -9.44 -8.10 -1.93
C GLN A 107 -9.30 -6.65 -2.43
N THR A 108 -8.09 -6.08 -2.48
CA THR A 108 -7.83 -4.66 -2.76
C THR A 108 -8.56 -4.12 -3.99
N PHE A 109 -8.70 -4.90 -5.07
CA PHE A 109 -9.32 -4.46 -6.33
C PHE A 109 -10.53 -5.29 -6.76
N VAL A 110 -11.30 -5.82 -5.81
CA VAL A 110 -12.55 -6.58 -6.07
C VAL A 110 -12.30 -7.77 -7.03
N PRO A 111 -11.56 -8.80 -6.59
CA PRO A 111 -11.11 -9.89 -7.45
C PRO A 111 -12.25 -10.64 -8.16
N ALA A 112 -13.43 -10.72 -7.54
CA ALA A 112 -14.61 -11.33 -8.15
C ALA A 112 -15.00 -10.70 -9.51
N CYS A 113 -14.68 -9.42 -9.71
CA CYS A 113 -14.93 -8.72 -10.96
C CYS A 113 -13.68 -8.50 -11.80
N ALA A 114 -12.58 -8.10 -11.17
CA ALA A 114 -11.39 -7.62 -11.87
C ALA A 114 -10.39 -8.73 -12.20
N PHE A 115 -10.36 -9.80 -11.39
CA PHE A 115 -9.41 -10.90 -11.49
C PHE A 115 -10.07 -12.14 -12.10
N SER A 116 -10.98 -12.75 -11.35
CA SER A 116 -11.64 -14.01 -11.71
C SER A 116 -12.41 -13.89 -13.02
N GLY A 117 -12.37 -14.95 -13.82
CA GLY A 117 -13.17 -15.06 -15.04
C GLY A 117 -14.66 -15.24 -14.74
N PRO A 118 -15.52 -15.19 -15.77
CA PRO A 118 -16.97 -15.36 -15.62
C PRO A 118 -17.40 -16.76 -15.16
N GLY A 119 -16.50 -17.74 -15.14
CA GLY A 119 -16.77 -19.11 -14.71
C GLY A 119 -15.71 -19.63 -13.71
N PRO A 120 -15.99 -20.77 -13.06
CA PRO A 120 -15.10 -21.35 -12.05
C PRO A 120 -13.83 -21.96 -12.67
N VAL A 121 -13.86 -22.27 -13.96
CA VAL A 121 -12.74 -22.91 -14.67
C VAL A 121 -11.79 -21.84 -15.20
N GLN A 122 -10.51 -21.98 -14.85
CA GLN A 122 -9.44 -21.17 -15.40
C GLN A 122 -9.12 -21.59 -16.84
N PRO A 123 -8.99 -20.64 -17.78
CA PRO A 123 -8.55 -20.93 -19.14
C PRO A 123 -7.05 -21.25 -19.17
N SER A 124 -6.56 -21.71 -20.34
CA SER A 124 -5.11 -21.70 -20.62
C SER A 124 -4.57 -20.28 -20.51
N CYS A 125 -3.36 -20.10 -19.95
CA CYS A 125 -2.71 -18.79 -19.89
C CYS A 125 -2.36 -18.19 -21.25
N LEU A 126 -2.37 -19.00 -22.30
CA LEU A 126 -2.21 -18.52 -23.68
C LEU A 126 -3.40 -17.65 -24.12
N VAL A 127 -4.61 -17.90 -23.60
CA VAL A 127 -5.80 -17.09 -23.93
C VAL A 127 -5.64 -15.61 -23.53
N PRO A 128 -5.35 -15.26 -22.25
CA PRO A 128 -5.10 -13.87 -21.90
C PRO A 128 -3.79 -13.32 -22.49
N LEU A 129 -2.77 -14.16 -22.74
CA LEU A 129 -1.53 -13.74 -23.40
C LEU A 129 -1.79 -13.29 -24.84
N ASP A 130 -2.38 -14.15 -25.68
CA ASP A 130 -2.71 -13.85 -27.07
C ASP A 130 -3.63 -12.60 -27.15
N ALA A 131 -4.61 -12.48 -26.23
CA ALA A 131 -5.46 -11.29 -26.15
C ALA A 131 -4.69 -10.01 -25.75
N CYS A 132 -3.67 -10.14 -24.89
CA CYS A 132 -2.83 -9.02 -24.46
C CYS A 132 -1.96 -8.50 -25.59
N GLU A 133 -1.39 -9.40 -26.39
CA GLU A 133 -0.51 -9.07 -27.52
C GLU A 133 -1.22 -8.24 -28.59
N HIS A 134 -2.52 -8.45 -28.78
CA HIS A 134 -3.34 -7.67 -29.71
C HIS A 134 -3.93 -6.40 -29.08
N SER A 135 -3.73 -6.18 -27.78
CA SER A 135 -4.28 -5.03 -27.06
C SER A 135 -3.30 -3.86 -27.02
N ARG A 136 -3.75 -2.70 -27.52
CA ARG A 136 -2.99 -1.43 -27.43
C ARG A 136 -2.72 -0.95 -26.00
N VAL A 137 -3.45 -1.48 -25.02
CA VAL A 137 -3.28 -1.15 -23.60
C VAL A 137 -2.44 -2.22 -22.90
N CYS A 138 -2.77 -3.51 -23.09
CA CYS A 138 -2.11 -4.58 -22.35
C CYS A 138 -0.67 -4.82 -22.82
N ARG A 139 -0.45 -4.93 -24.14
CA ARG A 139 0.86 -5.22 -24.72
C ARG A 139 1.99 -4.33 -24.19
N PRO A 140 1.92 -2.98 -24.24
CA PRO A 140 3.00 -2.15 -23.73
C PRO A 140 3.21 -2.30 -22.22
N ARG A 141 2.15 -2.59 -21.45
CA ARG A 141 2.25 -2.80 -20.00
C ARG A 141 2.89 -4.14 -19.65
N LEU A 142 2.61 -5.19 -20.41
CA LEU A 142 3.26 -6.49 -20.27
C LEU A 142 4.75 -6.41 -20.59
N LEU A 143 5.12 -5.72 -21.67
CA LEU A 143 6.53 -5.48 -22.01
C LEU A 143 7.26 -4.68 -20.92
N ALA A 144 6.61 -3.65 -20.36
CA ALA A 144 7.17 -2.87 -19.26
C ALA A 144 7.36 -3.72 -17.99
N PHE A 145 6.42 -4.61 -17.69
CA PHE A 145 6.54 -5.56 -16.57
C PHE A 145 7.69 -6.53 -16.78
N GLN A 146 7.79 -7.14 -17.97
CA GLN A 146 8.90 -8.02 -18.32
C GLN A 146 10.23 -7.28 -18.13
N ALA A 147 10.43 -6.12 -18.75
CA ALA A 147 11.67 -5.36 -18.66
C ALA A 147 11.99 -4.90 -17.22
N SER A 148 11.00 -4.49 -16.44
CA SER A 148 11.21 -3.95 -15.10
C SER A 148 11.44 -5.03 -14.05
N CYS A 149 10.90 -6.23 -14.25
CA CYS A 149 10.98 -7.35 -13.32
C CYS A 149 11.87 -8.50 -13.83
N THR A 150 12.69 -8.28 -14.86
CA THR A 150 13.69 -9.24 -15.30
C THR A 150 14.75 -9.46 -14.21
N ARG A 151 15.11 -10.72 -13.98
CA ARG A 151 16.23 -11.08 -13.10
C ARG A 151 17.54 -10.51 -13.64
N VAL A 152 18.35 -9.94 -12.75
CA VAL A 152 19.68 -9.43 -13.09
C VAL A 152 20.73 -10.41 -12.53
N PRO A 153 21.81 -10.74 -13.28
CA PRO A 153 22.82 -11.69 -12.82
C PRO A 153 23.49 -11.34 -11.48
N SER A 154 23.55 -10.05 -11.13
CA SER A 154 24.15 -9.56 -9.89
C SER A 154 23.36 -9.88 -8.63
N VAL A 155 22.05 -10.14 -8.74
CA VAL A 155 21.16 -10.49 -7.62
C VAL A 155 20.24 -11.62 -8.08
N PRO A 156 20.75 -12.86 -8.20
CA PRO A 156 20.01 -13.97 -8.80
C PRO A 156 18.72 -14.33 -8.04
N ASP A 157 18.73 -14.14 -6.71
CA ASP A 157 17.65 -14.52 -5.80
C ASP A 157 16.78 -13.34 -5.33
N GLY A 158 16.90 -12.17 -5.97
CA GLY A 158 16.17 -10.98 -5.53
C GLY A 158 16.02 -9.90 -6.59
N CYS A 159 15.67 -8.70 -6.14
CA CYS A 159 15.63 -7.51 -6.99
C CYS A 159 16.47 -6.38 -6.38
N PRO A 160 17.37 -5.76 -7.15
CA PRO A 160 18.00 -4.50 -6.76
C PRO A 160 16.97 -3.47 -6.31
N LEU A 161 17.27 -2.69 -5.26
CA LEU A 161 16.32 -1.74 -4.65
C LEU A 161 15.76 -0.73 -5.66
N ASP A 162 16.61 -0.20 -6.54
CA ASP A 162 16.22 0.77 -7.57
C ASP A 162 15.30 0.13 -8.63
N GLN A 163 15.55 -1.12 -9.00
CA GLN A 163 14.75 -1.90 -9.94
C GLN A 163 13.40 -2.29 -9.33
N ALA A 164 13.38 -2.66 -8.05
CA ALA A 164 12.20 -3.17 -7.40
C ALA A 164 11.03 -2.18 -7.41
N SER A 165 11.31 -0.88 -7.21
CA SER A 165 10.29 0.18 -7.34
C SER A 165 9.67 0.25 -8.75
N ARG A 166 10.49 0.07 -9.80
CA ARG A 166 10.05 0.00 -11.20
C ARG A 166 9.25 -1.28 -11.46
N CYS A 167 9.69 -2.41 -10.91
CA CYS A 167 8.99 -3.68 -11.01
C CYS A 167 7.59 -3.62 -10.39
N LEU A 168 7.45 -3.12 -9.16
CA LEU A 168 6.16 -2.95 -8.50
C LEU A 168 5.22 -1.99 -9.25
N ARG A 169 5.77 -0.89 -9.77
CA ARG A 169 5.02 0.04 -10.63
C ARG A 169 4.51 -0.66 -11.91
N ALA A 170 5.35 -1.45 -12.55
CA ALA A 170 4.98 -2.17 -13.76
C ALA A 170 3.94 -3.29 -13.48
N TYR A 171 4.08 -4.00 -12.36
CA TYR A 171 3.07 -4.94 -11.87
C TYR A 171 1.72 -4.24 -11.61
N ALA A 172 1.71 -3.13 -10.88
CA ALA A 172 0.50 -2.35 -10.64
C ALA A 172 -0.13 -1.85 -11.95
N GLY A 173 0.71 -1.51 -12.94
CA GLY A 173 0.29 -1.17 -14.30
C GLY A 173 -0.49 -2.27 -15.02
N LEU A 174 -0.28 -3.55 -14.70
CA LEU A 174 -1.04 -4.66 -15.30
C LEU A 174 -2.48 -4.76 -14.79
N VAL A 175 -2.76 -4.21 -13.59
CA VAL A 175 -4.10 -4.27 -13.00
C VAL A 175 -5.12 -3.51 -13.86
N GLY A 176 -6.23 -4.18 -14.16
CA GLY A 176 -7.24 -3.66 -15.07
C GLY A 176 -6.91 -3.87 -16.55
N THR A 177 -5.99 -4.79 -16.87
CA THR A 177 -5.80 -5.31 -18.24
C THR A 177 -6.33 -6.75 -18.34
N VAL A 178 -6.25 -7.35 -19.54
CA VAL A 178 -6.59 -8.78 -19.72
C VAL A 178 -5.62 -9.71 -18.98
N VAL A 179 -4.40 -9.25 -18.68
CA VAL A 179 -3.41 -9.93 -17.82
C VAL A 179 -3.40 -9.21 -16.46
N THR A 180 -4.48 -9.34 -15.68
CA THR A 180 -4.53 -8.81 -14.31
C THR A 180 -4.04 -9.89 -13.33
N PRO A 181 -2.84 -9.76 -12.72
CA PRO A 181 -2.40 -10.67 -11.67
C PRO A 181 -3.06 -10.35 -10.33
N ASN A 182 -3.18 -11.35 -9.45
CA ASN A 182 -3.55 -11.16 -8.04
C ASN A 182 -2.84 -12.19 -7.14
N TYR A 183 -2.91 -11.99 -5.83
CA TYR A 183 -2.56 -12.99 -4.83
C TYR A 183 -3.46 -14.23 -4.98
N VAL A 184 -2.84 -15.42 -5.02
CA VAL A 184 -3.57 -16.68 -5.28
C VAL A 184 -4.15 -17.32 -4.02
N ASP A 185 -3.64 -16.95 -2.86
CA ASP A 185 -4.06 -17.43 -1.54
C ASP A 185 -3.92 -16.33 -0.48
N ASN A 186 -4.37 -16.62 0.74
CA ASN A 186 -4.27 -15.75 1.90
C ASN A 186 -3.17 -16.22 2.88
N ALA A 187 -2.23 -17.04 2.42
CA ALA A 187 -1.16 -17.60 3.25
C ALA A 187 0.23 -17.16 2.80
N SER A 188 0.37 -16.70 1.55
CA SER A 188 1.63 -16.33 0.92
C SER A 188 1.51 -15.00 0.17
N ALA A 189 2.64 -14.51 -0.33
CA ALA A 189 2.69 -13.39 -1.25
C ALA A 189 2.71 -13.82 -2.72
N ARG A 190 2.39 -15.10 -3.03
CA ARG A 190 2.42 -15.62 -4.41
C ARG A 190 1.34 -14.97 -5.26
N VAL A 191 1.72 -14.57 -6.47
CA VAL A 191 0.83 -13.92 -7.43
C VAL A 191 0.76 -14.69 -8.75
N ALA A 192 -0.39 -14.64 -9.41
CA ALA A 192 -0.58 -15.19 -10.74
C ALA A 192 -1.72 -14.48 -11.47
N PRO A 193 -1.75 -14.49 -12.82
CA PRO A 193 -2.95 -14.20 -13.60
C PRO A 193 -4.02 -15.28 -13.41
N TRP A 194 -5.29 -14.97 -13.73
CA TRP A 194 -6.40 -15.94 -13.70
C TRP A 194 -6.33 -16.90 -14.90
N CYS A 195 -5.46 -17.90 -14.81
CA CYS A 195 -5.29 -18.94 -15.82
C CYS A 195 -4.40 -20.09 -15.29
N ASN A 196 -4.37 -21.21 -16.01
CA ASN A 196 -3.41 -22.30 -15.78
C ASN A 196 -2.84 -22.82 -17.11
N CYS A 197 -1.98 -23.84 -17.06
CA CYS A 197 -1.39 -24.46 -18.26
C CYS A 197 -1.86 -25.92 -18.49
N GLY A 198 -2.96 -26.32 -17.85
CA GLY A 198 -3.51 -27.68 -17.98
C GLY A 198 -4.02 -27.96 -19.39
N ALA A 199 -4.71 -26.98 -19.99
CA ALA A 199 -5.33 -27.09 -21.31
C ALA A 199 -4.52 -26.41 -22.44
N SER A 200 -3.19 -26.45 -22.37
CA SER A 200 -2.31 -25.75 -23.34
C SER A 200 -1.82 -26.61 -24.51
N GLY A 201 -2.04 -27.93 -24.47
CA GLY A 201 -1.60 -28.85 -25.52
C GLY A 201 -0.10 -28.73 -25.81
N ASN A 202 0.26 -28.62 -27.09
CA ASN A 202 1.66 -28.54 -27.54
C ASN A 202 2.36 -27.22 -27.17
N ARG A 203 1.62 -26.15 -26.83
CA ARG A 203 2.18 -24.85 -26.39
C ARG A 203 2.35 -24.78 -24.86
N ARG A 204 2.49 -25.93 -24.19
CA ARG A 204 2.57 -25.99 -22.71
C ARG A 204 3.81 -25.26 -22.18
N GLU A 205 4.96 -25.44 -22.81
CA GLU A 205 6.20 -24.79 -22.39
C GLU A 205 6.08 -23.26 -22.46
N GLU A 206 5.55 -22.74 -23.57
CA GLU A 206 5.28 -21.31 -23.74
C GLU A 206 4.32 -20.77 -22.67
N CYS A 207 3.25 -21.52 -22.38
CA CYS A 207 2.31 -21.18 -21.32
C CYS A 207 2.99 -21.12 -19.95
N GLU A 208 3.82 -22.12 -19.63
CA GLU A 208 4.54 -22.20 -18.36
C GLU A 208 5.59 -21.09 -18.24
N ALA A 209 6.25 -20.73 -19.33
CA ALA A 209 7.18 -19.59 -19.39
C ALA A 209 6.46 -18.26 -19.11
N PHE A 210 5.31 -18.02 -19.73
CA PHE A 210 4.49 -16.83 -19.45
C PHE A 210 4.00 -16.81 -17.99
N ARG A 211 3.48 -17.92 -17.48
CA ARG A 211 3.03 -18.01 -16.08
C ARG A 211 4.18 -17.80 -15.09
N ALA A 212 5.38 -18.29 -15.42
CA ALA A 212 6.57 -18.16 -14.61
C ALA A 212 7.04 -16.71 -14.42
N LEU A 213 6.67 -15.79 -15.33
CA LEU A 213 6.92 -14.34 -15.15
C LEU A 213 6.33 -13.80 -13.84
N PHE A 214 5.27 -14.44 -13.33
CA PHE A 214 4.59 -14.08 -12.08
C PHE A 214 4.91 -15.05 -10.95
N THR A 215 4.86 -16.37 -11.23
CA THR A 215 4.90 -17.39 -10.16
C THR A 215 6.30 -17.86 -9.80
N ARG A 216 7.30 -17.58 -10.63
CA ARG A 216 8.70 -18.00 -10.44
C ARG A 216 9.64 -16.83 -10.73
N ASN A 217 9.34 -15.66 -10.16
CA ASN A 217 10.09 -14.43 -10.39
C ASN A 217 10.64 -13.88 -9.07
N HIS A 218 11.91 -14.19 -8.78
CA HIS A 218 12.58 -13.77 -7.54
C HIS A 218 12.73 -12.25 -7.42
N CYS A 219 12.83 -11.51 -8.52
CA CYS A 219 12.80 -10.05 -8.44
C CYS A 219 11.43 -9.57 -7.95
N LEU A 220 10.34 -10.07 -8.54
CA LEU A 220 8.99 -9.68 -8.10
C LEU A 220 8.73 -10.09 -6.64
N ASP A 221 9.10 -11.32 -6.27
CA ASP A 221 8.94 -11.82 -4.91
C ASP A 221 9.73 -10.96 -3.91
N GLY A 222 11.00 -10.67 -4.20
CA GLY A 222 11.85 -9.81 -3.38
C GLY A 222 11.34 -8.37 -3.31
N ALA A 223 10.83 -7.83 -4.42
CA ALA A 223 10.27 -6.49 -4.47
C ALA A 223 9.00 -6.35 -3.60
N ILE A 224 8.11 -7.34 -3.63
CA ILE A 224 6.90 -7.35 -2.78
C ILE A 224 7.30 -7.49 -1.30
N GLN A 225 8.26 -8.37 -0.98
CA GLN A 225 8.71 -8.57 0.40
C GLN A 225 9.42 -7.34 0.98
N ALA A 226 10.23 -6.65 0.17
CA ALA A 226 10.98 -5.46 0.59
C ALA A 226 10.13 -4.19 0.66
N PHE A 227 8.85 -4.22 0.26
CA PHE A 227 8.02 -3.02 0.18
C PHE A 227 7.84 -2.31 1.54
N ASP A 228 7.78 -3.04 2.67
CA ASP A 228 7.68 -2.41 4.01
C ASP A 228 8.94 -1.61 4.39
N SER A 229 10.10 -1.98 3.83
CA SER A 229 11.36 -1.26 4.01
C SER A 229 11.37 0.08 3.27
N TRP A 230 10.46 0.28 2.30
CA TRP A 230 10.32 1.52 1.52
C TRP A 230 9.10 2.31 1.97
N ARG A 231 9.08 2.79 3.21
CA ARG A 231 7.99 3.66 3.66
C ARG A 231 8.02 5.01 2.92
N PRO A 232 6.96 5.39 2.20
CA PRO A 232 6.75 6.79 1.82
C PRO A 232 6.45 7.61 3.09
N PRO A 233 6.86 8.89 3.15
CA PRO A 233 6.65 9.76 4.32
C PRO A 233 5.18 9.84 4.80
N VAL A 234 4.22 9.64 3.90
CA VAL A 234 2.77 9.64 4.20
C VAL A 234 2.36 8.55 5.21
N MET A 235 3.14 7.47 5.35
CA MET A 235 2.90 6.44 6.37
C MET A 235 3.69 6.66 7.68
N GLN A 236 4.48 7.74 7.76
CA GLN A 236 5.28 8.09 8.95
C GLN A 236 4.53 9.01 9.91
N ASP A 237 3.43 9.65 9.49
CA ASP A 237 2.73 10.70 10.24
C ASP A 237 1.89 10.22 11.45
N HIS A 238 2.17 9.02 11.96
CA HIS A 238 1.65 8.55 13.25
C HIS A 238 2.77 8.08 14.19
N GLN A 239 4.03 8.40 13.86
CA GLN A 239 5.18 8.13 14.69
C GLN A 239 5.92 9.45 14.94
N ASP A 240 5.39 10.27 15.87
CA ASP A 240 6.13 10.79 17.04
C ASP A 240 5.48 12.08 17.63
N PRO A 241 4.84 12.03 18.81
CA PRO A 241 4.46 13.25 19.54
C PRO A 241 5.66 13.99 20.17
N ARG A 242 6.90 13.49 20.07
CA ARG A 242 8.08 14.11 20.72
C ARG A 242 8.79 15.18 19.89
N GLN A 243 8.57 15.29 18.57
CA GLN A 243 9.27 16.32 17.79
C GLN A 243 8.63 17.72 17.85
N ASP A 244 7.36 17.84 18.26
CA ASP A 244 6.69 19.14 18.47
C ASP A 244 7.02 19.80 19.81
N LEU A 245 7.55 19.04 20.78
CA LEU A 245 7.92 19.58 22.08
C LEU A 245 9.29 20.27 22.07
N GLU A 246 10.19 19.87 21.18
CA GLU A 246 11.54 20.47 21.04
C GLU A 246 11.51 21.80 20.24
N HIS A 247 10.59 21.95 19.27
CA HIS A 247 10.42 23.22 18.54
C HIS A 247 9.70 24.29 19.38
N SER A 248 8.78 23.88 20.26
CA SER A 248 8.10 24.80 21.18
C SER A 248 9.01 25.28 22.33
N PHE A 249 10.01 24.49 22.73
CA PHE A 249 10.94 24.87 23.81
C PHE A 249 12.02 25.88 23.38
N LEU A 250 12.43 25.85 22.10
CA LEU A 250 13.41 26.80 21.57
C LEU A 250 12.80 28.18 21.27
N GLU A 251 11.51 28.25 20.93
CA GLU A 251 10.82 29.52 20.68
C GLU A 251 10.39 30.24 21.98
N GLY A 252 10.23 29.49 23.08
CA GLY A 252 9.96 30.04 24.42
C GLY A 252 11.21 30.62 25.14
N CYS A 253 12.42 30.29 24.69
CA CYS A 253 13.67 30.74 25.33
C CYS A 253 14.22 32.06 24.75
N PHE A 254 13.75 32.49 23.56
CA PHE A 254 14.23 33.71 22.91
C PHE A 254 13.46 34.99 23.30
N LEU A 255 12.36 34.88 24.07
CA LEU A 255 11.54 36.04 24.45
C LEU A 255 11.86 36.62 25.84
N LEU A 256 12.85 36.08 26.58
CA LEU A 256 13.19 36.58 27.92
C LEU A 256 14.53 37.34 28.03
N SER A 257 15.23 37.59 26.93
CA SER A 257 16.55 38.25 26.94
C SER A 257 16.55 39.73 26.53
N THR A 258 15.40 40.41 26.49
CA THR A 258 15.36 41.87 26.28
C THR A 258 14.49 42.60 27.30
N LEU A 259 15.04 42.83 28.49
CA LEU A 259 14.65 43.95 29.35
C LEU A 259 15.88 44.80 29.64
N PRO A 260 15.91 46.10 29.27
CA PRO A 260 16.99 46.98 29.64
C PRO A 260 16.85 47.39 31.11
N VAL A 261 18.01 47.44 31.77
CA VAL A 261 18.22 47.97 33.11
C VAL A 261 17.79 49.45 33.15
N LEU A 262 16.83 49.79 34.01
CA LEU A 262 16.64 51.16 34.50
C LEU A 262 16.75 51.17 36.02
N ALA A 263 17.88 51.69 36.48
CA ALA A 263 18.20 51.93 37.87
C ALA A 263 17.31 53.04 38.45
N LEU A 264 16.76 52.80 39.65
CA LEU A 264 16.20 53.84 40.51
C LEU A 264 17.32 54.35 41.44
N GLN A 265 17.66 55.64 41.36
CA GLN A 265 18.34 56.37 42.45
C GLN A 265 17.27 56.90 43.41
N PRO A 266 17.47 56.87 44.74
CA PRO A 266 16.62 57.56 45.68
C PRO A 266 17.14 58.99 45.92
N LEU A 267 16.23 59.97 45.92
CA LEU A 267 16.40 61.27 46.55
C LEU A 267 15.16 61.52 47.43
N LEU A 268 15.47 61.87 48.69
CA LEU A 268 14.60 62.20 49.83
C LEU A 268 14.05 61.01 50.66
#